data_AF-A0A4R6J5I1-F1
#
_entry.id   AF-A0A4R6J5I1-F1
#
_cell.length_a   1.000
_cell.length_b   1.000
_cell.length_c   1.000
_cell.angle_alpha   90.00
_cell.angle_beta   90.00
_cell.angle_gamma   90.00
#
_symmetry.space_group_name_H-M   'P 1'
#
loop_
_entity.id
_entity.type
_entity.pdbx_description
1 polymer ?
#
loop_
_entity_poly.entity_id
_entity_poly.type
_entity_poly.pdbx_seq_one_letter_code
_entity_poly.pdbx_strand_id
1 'polypeptide(L)'
;MDANPVVAPPRLTRWQSTWRYLAAGGIGLGFWISTVVTQYGGAVGSEMVIDLLVGAVSVGLTHWRRRFPWAVTMTVVVLGALATSGSGAVILTMVSLATRRRWREIVPVAVVSVTASLAFFAMRPDSGWTPVASLLFAVVFASAVIATGMYIGARRDLVANLRERADRAEREQSLRVGQAQVTERARIAREMHDVLAHRLSLVALNAGALEYCRTLSESEVVEAAAITRLNAHRALEDLNDILGVLRADTADTSPEPPQPTLVDLPALVEEALGAGTKVRLHSRVGDLADTPDTIGRSAYRMIQETLTNARKHAPDTTVDITLSGRPGGQLILEVRNPIRLGVPPSGTPGSGLGLLGLTERAELIGGRLEHVKSEQEFVVRAWLPWPA
;
A
#
# COMPACT_ATOMS: atom_id res chain seq x y z
N MET A 1 29.80 29.74 -3.88
CA MET A 1 29.41 28.53 -4.66
C MET A 1 29.68 27.34 -3.76
N ASP A 2 28.79 27.12 -2.81
CA ASP A 2 28.95 26.04 -1.84
C ASP A 2 28.62 24.70 -2.50
N ALA A 3 29.59 23.80 -2.43
CA ALA A 3 29.54 22.51 -3.08
C ALA A 3 28.40 21.68 -2.47
N ASN A 4 27.39 21.38 -3.30
CA ASN A 4 26.36 20.38 -3.03
C ASN A 4 27.01 19.14 -2.39
N PRO A 5 26.52 18.63 -1.24
CA PRO A 5 27.16 17.52 -0.55
C PRO A 5 27.26 16.33 -1.50
N VAL A 6 28.50 15.97 -1.84
CA VAL A 6 28.79 14.83 -2.72
C VAL A 6 28.30 13.58 -2.00
N VAL A 7 27.12 13.09 -2.40
CA VAL A 7 26.57 11.83 -1.90
C VAL A 7 27.65 10.77 -1.99
N ALA A 8 28.03 10.20 -0.83
CA ALA A 8 29.09 9.21 -0.79
C ALA A 8 28.70 8.05 -1.71
N PRO A 9 29.59 7.64 -2.65
CA PRO A 9 29.24 6.60 -3.60
C PRO A 9 28.94 5.30 -2.84
N PRO A 10 27.91 4.53 -3.27
CA PRO A 10 27.54 3.30 -2.59
C PRO A 10 28.74 2.33 -2.48
N ARG A 11 28.75 1.55 -1.40
CA ARG A 11 29.73 0.49 -1.20
C ARG A 11 29.62 -0.48 -2.38
N LEU A 12 30.76 -0.80 -3.01
CA LEU A 12 30.77 -1.77 -4.11
C LEU A 12 30.52 -3.15 -3.53
N THR A 13 29.76 -3.96 -4.26
CA THR A 13 29.70 -5.39 -3.97
C THR A 13 31.08 -6.03 -4.22
N ARG A 14 31.33 -7.19 -3.61
CA ARG A 14 32.59 -7.94 -3.81
C ARG A 14 32.84 -8.21 -5.30
N TRP A 15 31.82 -8.68 -6.01
CA TRP A 15 31.86 -8.89 -7.47
C TRP A 15 32.24 -7.63 -8.25
N GLN A 16 31.62 -6.49 -7.94
CA GLN A 16 31.91 -5.20 -8.59
C GLN A 16 33.34 -4.71 -8.38
N SER A 17 34.00 -5.15 -7.31
CA SER A 17 35.40 -4.84 -7.05
C SER A 17 36.32 -5.82 -7.78
N THR A 18 36.02 -7.12 -7.68
CA THR A 18 36.80 -8.20 -8.29
C THR A 18 36.91 -8.05 -9.81
N TRP A 19 35.81 -7.83 -10.54
CA TRP A 19 35.88 -7.71 -12.00
C TRP A 19 36.71 -6.50 -12.44
N ARG A 20 36.69 -5.40 -11.68
CA ARG A 20 37.48 -4.19 -12.00
C ARG A 20 38.97 -4.43 -11.82
N TYR A 21 39.36 -5.20 -10.79
CA TYR A 21 40.74 -5.59 -10.59
C TYR A 21 41.19 -6.58 -11.67
N LEU A 22 40.34 -7.54 -12.04
CA LEU A 22 40.62 -8.46 -13.14
C LEU A 22 40.73 -7.72 -14.48
N ALA A 23 39.86 -6.76 -14.76
CA ALA A 23 39.94 -5.95 -15.97
C ALA A 23 41.21 -5.08 -15.99
N ALA A 24 41.57 -4.45 -14.86
CA ALA A 24 42.82 -3.70 -14.76
C ALA A 24 44.05 -4.59 -14.94
N GLY A 25 44.08 -5.77 -14.31
CA GLY A 25 45.16 -6.75 -14.48
C GLY A 25 45.24 -7.26 -15.92
N GLY A 26 44.12 -7.59 -16.55
CA GLY A 26 44.06 -8.07 -17.92
C GLY A 26 44.50 -7.02 -18.95
N ILE A 27 44.06 -5.76 -18.80
CA ILE A 27 44.54 -4.65 -19.64
C ILE A 27 46.03 -4.45 -19.45
N GLY A 28 46.50 -4.43 -18.20
CA GLY A 28 47.93 -4.34 -17.88
C GLY A 28 48.76 -5.45 -18.53
N LEU A 29 48.32 -6.69 -18.40
CA LEU A 29 48.96 -7.85 -19.02
C LEU A 29 49.00 -7.72 -20.56
N GLY A 30 47.93 -7.22 -21.19
CA GLY A 30 47.90 -6.97 -22.64
C GLY A 30 48.95 -5.95 -23.09
N PHE A 31 49.07 -4.82 -22.38
CA PHE A 31 50.11 -3.81 -22.65
C PHE A 31 51.52 -4.38 -22.43
N TRP A 32 51.71 -5.17 -21.37
CA TRP A 32 52.98 -5.84 -21.10
C TRP A 32 53.36 -6.81 -22.23
N ILE A 33 52.46 -7.72 -22.63
CA ILE A 33 52.68 -8.65 -23.76
C ILE A 33 53.01 -7.89 -25.05
N SER A 34 52.26 -6.82 -25.34
CA SER A 34 52.53 -5.99 -26.51
C SER A 34 53.95 -5.39 -26.46
N THR A 35 54.39 -4.92 -25.29
CA THR A 35 55.74 -4.39 -25.09
C THR A 35 56.80 -5.47 -25.29
N VAL A 36 56.60 -6.66 -24.70
CA VAL A 36 57.49 -7.83 -24.84
C VAL A 36 57.71 -8.20 -26.31
N VAL A 37 56.63 -8.29 -27.08
CA VAL A 37 56.67 -8.73 -28.48
C VAL A 37 57.27 -7.65 -29.38
N THR A 38 56.84 -6.39 -29.22
CA THR A 38 57.22 -5.31 -30.15
C THR A 38 58.59 -4.72 -29.86
N GLN A 39 59.04 -4.67 -28.61
CA GLN A 39 60.31 -4.03 -28.22
C GLN A 39 61.43 -5.03 -27.94
N TYR A 40 61.10 -6.22 -27.41
CA TYR A 40 62.10 -7.21 -26.99
C TYR A 40 62.09 -8.47 -27.85
N GLY A 41 61.33 -8.49 -28.96
CA GLY A 41 61.26 -9.64 -29.86
C GLY A 41 60.77 -10.93 -29.20
N GLY A 42 60.04 -10.83 -28.08
CA GLY A 42 59.54 -11.96 -27.32
C GLY A 42 60.51 -12.55 -26.28
N ALA A 43 61.73 -12.03 -26.15
CA ALA A 43 62.66 -12.46 -25.11
C ALA A 43 62.20 -11.95 -23.74
N VAL A 44 62.15 -12.82 -22.72
CA VAL A 44 61.74 -12.45 -21.35
C VAL A 44 62.97 -12.35 -20.45
N GLY A 45 63.37 -11.12 -20.12
CA GLY A 45 64.45 -10.83 -19.19
C GLY A 45 63.97 -10.48 -17.77
N SER A 46 64.91 -10.28 -16.85
CA SER A 46 64.63 -9.86 -15.46
C SER A 46 63.89 -8.53 -15.38
N GLU A 47 64.14 -7.60 -16.29
CA GLU A 47 63.45 -6.31 -16.39
C GLU A 47 61.94 -6.46 -16.57
N MET A 48 61.50 -7.50 -17.30
CA MET A 48 60.09 -7.70 -17.62
C MET A 48 59.34 -8.35 -16.45
N VAL A 49 60.05 -9.16 -15.65
CA VAL A 49 59.53 -9.65 -14.37
C VAL A 49 59.38 -8.49 -13.39
N ILE A 50 60.35 -7.57 -13.34
CA ILE A 50 60.27 -6.36 -12.51
C ILE A 50 59.08 -5.50 -12.96
N ASP A 51 58.89 -5.29 -14.27
CA ASP A 51 57.71 -4.58 -14.80
C ASP A 51 56.42 -5.21 -14.27
N LEU A 52 56.26 -6.53 -14.42
CA LEU A 52 55.06 -7.24 -13.98
C LEU A 52 54.81 -7.13 -12.46
N LEU A 53 55.87 -7.16 -11.65
CA LEU A 53 55.78 -6.95 -10.20
C LEU A 53 55.30 -5.52 -9.88
N VAL A 54 55.81 -4.51 -10.58
CA VAL A 54 55.34 -3.12 -10.44
C VAL A 54 53.88 -2.98 -10.87
N GLY A 55 53.46 -3.69 -11.92
CA GLY A 55 52.06 -3.79 -12.33
C GLY A 55 51.17 -4.41 -11.26
N ALA A 56 51.60 -5.52 -10.65
CA ALA A 56 50.89 -6.18 -9.56
C ALA A 56 50.74 -5.27 -8.33
N VAL A 57 51.81 -4.57 -7.94
CA VAL A 57 51.78 -3.54 -6.87
C VAL A 57 50.80 -2.43 -7.23
N SER A 58 50.82 -1.94 -8.47
CA SER A 58 49.91 -0.90 -8.95
C SER A 58 48.45 -1.32 -8.86
N VAL A 59 48.12 -2.56 -9.25
CA VAL A 59 46.76 -3.13 -9.10
C VAL A 59 46.39 -3.22 -7.62
N GLY A 60 47.30 -3.67 -6.75
CA GLY A 60 47.09 -3.71 -5.30
C GLY A 60 46.79 -2.34 -4.69
N LEU A 61 47.55 -1.31 -5.08
CA LEU A 61 47.33 0.07 -4.64
C LEU A 61 45.93 0.60 -5.01
N THR A 62 45.35 0.13 -6.13
CA THR A 62 43.99 0.54 -6.51
C THR A 62 42.91 0.14 -5.51
N HIS A 63 43.21 -0.72 -4.53
CA HIS A 63 42.33 -1.01 -3.40
C HIS A 63 42.01 0.25 -2.59
N TRP A 64 43.01 1.10 -2.34
CA TRP A 64 42.84 2.34 -1.56
C TRP A 64 42.37 3.54 -2.39
N ARG A 65 42.04 3.35 -3.68
CA ARG A 65 41.62 4.44 -4.59
C ARG A 65 40.40 5.23 -4.13
N ARG A 66 39.60 4.67 -3.21
CA ARG A 66 38.42 5.36 -2.64
C ARG A 66 38.76 6.13 -1.36
N ARG A 67 39.77 5.70 -0.61
CA ARG A 67 40.19 6.32 0.66
C ARG A 67 41.16 7.47 0.40
N PHE A 68 42.11 7.27 -0.50
CA PHE A 68 43.12 8.26 -0.88
C PHE A 68 43.17 8.45 -2.40
N PRO A 69 42.09 8.93 -3.04
CA PRO A 69 41.94 8.95 -4.49
C PRO A 69 43.08 9.67 -5.22
N TRP A 70 43.44 10.88 -4.79
CA TRP A 70 44.48 11.65 -5.46
C TRP A 70 45.88 11.02 -5.28
N ALA A 71 46.24 10.66 -4.05
CA ALA A 71 47.54 10.07 -3.75
C ALA A 71 47.75 8.74 -4.48
N VAL A 72 46.75 7.84 -4.44
CA VAL A 72 46.82 6.54 -5.12
C VAL A 72 46.92 6.72 -6.62
N THR A 73 46.10 7.58 -7.24
CA THR A 73 46.17 7.80 -8.69
C THR A 73 47.52 8.41 -9.09
N MET A 74 48.04 9.37 -8.32
CA MET A 74 49.35 9.97 -8.61
C MET A 74 50.47 8.93 -8.54
N THR A 75 50.52 8.13 -7.47
CA THR A 75 51.52 7.05 -7.32
C THR A 75 51.41 6.03 -8.46
N VAL A 76 50.21 5.58 -8.80
CA VAL A 76 50.00 4.60 -9.86
C VAL A 76 50.36 5.16 -11.24
N VAL A 77 50.11 6.44 -11.52
CA VAL A 77 50.55 7.10 -12.76
C VAL A 77 52.07 7.14 -12.86
N VAL A 78 52.76 7.50 -11.77
CA VAL A 78 54.23 7.53 -11.75
C VAL A 78 54.82 6.12 -11.92
N LEU A 79 54.25 5.11 -11.25
CA LEU A 79 54.67 3.71 -11.44
C LEU A 79 54.39 3.21 -12.86
N GLY A 80 53.26 3.60 -13.46
CA GLY A 80 52.92 3.27 -14.83
C GLY A 80 53.85 3.87 -15.89
N ALA A 81 54.57 4.95 -15.56
CA ALA A 81 55.64 5.49 -16.41
C ALA A 81 56.84 4.53 -16.51
N LEU A 82 57.07 3.75 -15.46
CA LEU A 82 58.19 2.82 -15.34
C LEU A 82 57.83 1.40 -15.79
N ALA A 83 56.55 1.03 -15.70
CA ALA A 83 56.08 -0.33 -15.97
C ALA A 83 54.78 -0.35 -16.81
N THR A 84 54.83 -0.95 -18.00
CA THR A 84 53.68 -0.99 -18.92
C THR A 84 52.56 -1.89 -18.41
N SER A 85 52.86 -2.89 -17.59
CA SER A 85 51.86 -3.72 -16.90
C SER A 85 50.98 -2.94 -15.92
N GLY A 86 51.40 -1.74 -15.49
CA GLY A 86 50.62 -0.83 -14.65
C GLY A 86 49.49 -0.09 -15.39
N SER A 87 49.44 -0.14 -16.73
CA SER A 87 48.52 0.67 -17.56
C SER A 87 47.04 0.50 -17.20
N GLY A 88 46.60 -0.74 -16.91
CA GLY A 88 45.22 -0.97 -16.50
C GLY A 88 44.87 -0.38 -15.13
N ALA A 89 45.83 -0.33 -14.20
CA ALA A 89 45.67 0.32 -12.90
C ALA A 89 45.61 1.85 -13.06
N VAL A 90 46.39 2.43 -13.96
CA VAL A 90 46.34 3.85 -14.33
C VAL A 90 44.96 4.22 -14.86
N ILE A 91 44.46 3.50 -15.86
CA ILE A 91 43.11 3.73 -16.43
C ILE A 91 42.06 3.66 -15.32
N LEU A 92 42.07 2.60 -14.51
CA LEU A 92 41.08 2.40 -13.45
C LEU A 92 41.07 3.52 -12.41
N THR A 93 42.25 3.95 -11.94
CA THR A 93 42.39 4.98 -10.90
C THR A 93 42.11 6.38 -11.45
N MET A 94 42.48 6.66 -12.70
CA MET A 94 42.23 7.94 -13.36
C MET A 94 40.75 8.11 -13.72
N VAL A 95 40.07 7.07 -14.23
CA VAL A 95 38.60 7.08 -14.37
C VAL A 95 37.93 7.29 -13.02
N SER A 96 38.38 6.58 -11.98
CA SER A 96 37.83 6.70 -10.62
C SER A 96 37.98 8.12 -10.07
N LEU A 97 39.14 8.75 -10.26
CA LEU A 97 39.39 10.14 -9.84
C LEU A 97 38.51 11.12 -10.64
N ALA A 98 38.43 10.95 -11.96
CA ALA A 98 37.64 11.80 -12.85
C ALA A 98 36.13 11.72 -12.54
N THR A 99 35.63 10.61 -12.00
CA THR A 99 34.22 10.54 -11.54
C THR A 99 33.87 11.53 -10.43
N ARG A 100 34.88 12.08 -9.72
CA ARG A 100 34.68 13.11 -8.68
C ARG A 100 34.50 14.51 -9.27
N ARG A 101 34.83 14.71 -10.56
CA ARG A 101 34.70 15.98 -11.29
C ARG A 101 35.39 17.19 -10.63
N ARG A 102 36.46 16.94 -9.87
CA ARG A 102 37.25 17.97 -9.18
C ARG A 102 38.46 18.35 -10.04
N TRP A 103 38.35 19.41 -10.82
CA TRP A 103 39.41 19.85 -11.74
C TRP A 103 40.76 20.06 -11.04
N ARG A 104 40.76 20.57 -9.80
CA ARG A 104 41.98 20.74 -8.98
C ARG A 104 42.75 19.43 -8.73
N GLU A 105 42.07 18.29 -8.72
CA GLU A 105 42.70 16.98 -8.56
C GLU A 105 43.04 16.33 -9.91
N ILE A 106 42.19 16.53 -10.92
CA ILE A 106 42.31 15.90 -12.25
C ILE A 106 43.44 16.51 -13.07
N VAL A 107 43.56 17.84 -13.09
CA VAL A 107 44.53 18.55 -13.95
C VAL A 107 45.98 18.17 -13.61
N PRO A 108 46.43 18.19 -12.34
CA PRO A 108 47.80 17.78 -12.01
C PRO A 108 48.11 16.34 -12.43
N VAL A 109 47.17 15.42 -12.21
CA VAL A 109 47.32 14.00 -12.59
C VAL A 109 47.36 13.85 -14.12
N ALA A 110 46.56 14.62 -14.85
CA ALA A 110 46.58 14.63 -16.31
C ALA A 110 47.92 15.11 -16.85
N VAL A 111 48.46 16.21 -16.31
CA VAL A 111 49.78 16.73 -16.67
C VAL A 111 50.85 15.68 -16.41
N VAL A 112 50.89 15.11 -15.20
CA VAL A 112 51.86 14.05 -14.86
C VAL A 112 51.71 12.83 -15.76
N SER A 113 50.49 12.42 -16.09
CA SER A 113 50.24 11.30 -17.01
C SER A 113 50.75 11.57 -18.43
N VAL A 114 50.57 12.80 -18.94
CA VAL A 114 51.09 13.19 -20.26
C VAL A 114 52.61 13.25 -20.23
N THR A 115 53.21 13.88 -19.21
CA THR A 115 54.67 13.94 -19.04
C THR A 115 55.28 12.55 -18.89
N ALA A 116 54.67 11.66 -18.11
CA ALA A 116 55.08 10.27 -17.96
C ALA A 116 55.05 9.53 -19.30
N SER A 117 53.98 9.69 -20.09
CA SER A 117 53.88 9.09 -21.41
C SER A 117 54.95 9.60 -22.37
N LEU A 118 55.24 10.91 -22.35
CA LEU A 118 56.30 11.49 -23.18
C LEU A 118 57.69 10.97 -22.79
N ALA A 119 57.97 10.90 -21.49
CA ALA A 119 59.22 10.33 -20.98
C ALA A 119 59.38 8.86 -21.39
N PHE A 120 58.29 8.08 -21.33
CA PHE A 120 58.28 6.68 -21.74
C PHE A 120 58.70 6.49 -23.21
N PHE A 121 58.16 7.30 -24.12
CA PHE A 121 58.52 7.26 -25.55
C PHE A 121 59.93 7.83 -25.80
N ALA A 122 60.33 8.90 -25.09
CA ALA A 122 61.66 9.50 -25.25
C ALA A 122 62.80 8.57 -24.81
N MET A 123 62.58 7.75 -23.78
CA MET A 123 63.54 6.72 -23.34
C MET A 123 63.63 5.53 -24.31
N ARG A 124 62.77 5.46 -25.33
CA ARG A 124 62.72 4.36 -26.32
C ARG A 124 62.71 4.91 -27.75
N PRO A 125 63.86 5.42 -28.23
CA PRO A 125 63.97 6.09 -29.53
C PRO A 125 63.57 5.20 -30.71
N ASP A 126 63.78 3.88 -30.61
CA ASP A 126 63.47 2.89 -31.66
C ASP A 126 61.97 2.56 -31.78
N SER A 127 61.09 3.25 -31.03
CA SER A 127 59.65 3.02 -31.06
C SER A 127 58.99 3.39 -32.39
N GLY A 128 59.65 4.18 -33.24
CA GLY A 128 59.09 4.67 -34.52
C GLY A 128 58.08 5.82 -34.36
N TRP A 129 57.84 6.30 -33.12
CA TRP A 129 56.95 7.41 -32.85
C TRP A 129 57.70 8.74 -32.89
N THR A 130 57.15 9.72 -33.61
CA THR A 130 57.65 11.10 -33.53
C THR A 130 57.25 11.75 -32.20
N PRO A 131 57.97 12.77 -31.70
CA PRO A 131 57.59 13.49 -30.48
C PRO A 131 56.18 14.09 -30.56
N VAL A 132 55.77 14.57 -31.74
CA VAL A 132 54.43 15.10 -31.99
C VAL A 132 53.38 14.00 -31.91
N ALA A 133 53.61 12.84 -32.53
CA ALA A 133 52.69 11.70 -32.47
C ALA A 133 52.54 11.20 -31.02
N SER A 134 53.63 11.14 -30.26
CA SER A 134 53.66 10.74 -28.85
C SER A 134 52.84 11.69 -27.97
N LEU A 135 53.00 13.01 -28.18
CA LEU A 135 52.22 14.04 -27.48
C LEU A 135 50.73 13.93 -27.80
N LEU A 136 50.38 13.81 -29.08
CA LEU A 136 48.99 13.68 -29.51
C LEU A 136 48.35 12.42 -28.91
N PHE A 137 49.04 11.29 -28.95
CA PHE A 137 48.57 10.05 -28.33
C PHE A 137 48.33 10.23 -26.82
N ALA A 138 49.31 10.78 -26.10
CA ALA A 138 49.20 10.98 -24.65
C ALA A 138 48.01 11.88 -24.27
N VAL A 139 47.82 12.99 -25.00
CA VAL A 139 46.72 13.94 -24.76
C VAL A 139 45.37 13.33 -25.11
N VAL A 140 45.24 12.67 -26.27
CA VAL A 140 43.99 12.01 -26.69
C VAL A 140 43.63 10.88 -25.72
N PHE A 141 44.61 10.06 -25.32
CA PHE A 141 44.38 8.97 -24.38
C PHE A 141 43.96 9.48 -22.99
N ALA A 142 44.71 10.42 -22.41
CA ALA A 142 44.37 11.00 -21.11
C ALA A 142 43.01 11.69 -21.13
N SER A 143 42.71 12.46 -22.19
CA SER A 143 41.41 13.13 -22.35
C SER A 143 40.27 12.12 -22.49
N ALA A 144 40.42 11.03 -23.24
CA ALA A 144 39.41 9.99 -23.37
C ALA A 144 39.12 9.29 -22.03
N VAL A 145 40.16 8.98 -21.25
CA VAL A 145 40.05 8.38 -19.91
C VAL A 145 39.34 9.32 -18.94
N ILE A 146 39.74 10.61 -18.92
CA ILE A 146 39.11 11.64 -18.09
C ILE A 146 37.65 11.86 -18.51
N ALA A 147 37.36 11.99 -19.81
CA ALA A 147 36.03 12.18 -20.35
C ALA A 147 35.10 11.02 -19.96
N THR A 148 35.60 9.78 -20.02
CA THR A 148 34.87 8.59 -19.57
C THR A 148 34.51 8.69 -18.09
N GLY A 149 35.46 9.05 -17.22
CA GLY A 149 35.20 9.24 -15.79
C GLY A 149 34.20 10.37 -15.51
N MET A 150 34.36 11.50 -16.19
CA MET A 150 33.45 12.65 -16.10
C MET A 150 32.02 12.28 -16.53
N TYR A 151 31.87 11.56 -17.64
CA TYR A 151 30.58 11.07 -18.13
C TYR A 151 29.92 10.12 -17.13
N ILE A 152 30.68 9.16 -16.57
CA ILE A 152 30.17 8.24 -15.55
C ILE A 152 29.72 9.01 -14.30
N GLY A 153 30.49 10.01 -13.86
CA GLY A 153 30.13 10.87 -12.74
C GLY A 153 28.82 11.64 -13.02
N ALA A 154 28.77 12.36 -14.14
CA ALA A 154 27.60 13.13 -14.54
C ALA A 154 26.33 12.27 -14.70
N ARG A 155 26.46 11.08 -15.28
CA ARG A 155 25.35 10.14 -15.46
C ARG A 155 24.83 9.63 -14.12
N ARG A 156 25.70 9.38 -13.14
CA ARG A 156 25.29 9.00 -11.78
C ARG A 156 24.52 10.12 -11.09
N ASP A 157 25.01 11.35 -11.16
CA ASP A 157 24.33 12.52 -10.58
C ASP A 157 22.96 12.72 -11.23
N LEU A 158 22.87 12.60 -12.56
CA LEU A 158 21.60 12.72 -13.28
C LEU A 158 20.59 11.65 -12.83
N VAL A 159 20.99 10.38 -12.77
CA VAL A 159 20.10 9.30 -12.34
C VAL A 159 19.66 9.47 -10.89
N ALA A 160 20.55 9.91 -9.99
CA ALA A 160 20.20 10.20 -8.61
C ALA A 160 19.16 11.33 -8.51
N ASN A 161 19.37 12.43 -9.25
CA ASN A 161 18.44 13.56 -9.30
C ASN A 161 17.08 13.16 -9.90
N LEU A 162 17.06 12.32 -10.94
CA LEU A 162 15.81 11.84 -11.55
C LEU A 162 15.02 10.96 -10.58
N ARG A 163 15.69 10.07 -9.83
CA ARG A 163 15.04 9.25 -8.80
C ARG A 163 14.46 10.11 -7.69
N GLU A 164 15.22 11.08 -7.19
CA GLU A 164 14.73 11.98 -6.15
C GLU A 164 13.51 12.81 -6.63
N ARG A 165 13.51 13.24 -7.90
CA ARG A 165 12.35 13.91 -8.50
C ARG A 165 11.15 12.99 -8.65
N ALA A 166 11.35 11.73 -9.05
CA ALA A 166 10.27 10.75 -9.15
C ALA A 166 9.66 10.47 -7.77
N ASP A 167 10.49 10.21 -6.75
CA ASP A 167 10.04 9.97 -5.37
C ASP A 167 9.25 11.17 -4.82
N ARG A 168 9.68 12.40 -5.12
CA ARG A 168 8.93 13.62 -4.74
C ARG A 168 7.60 13.74 -5.47
N ALA A 169 7.57 13.46 -6.77
CA ALA A 169 6.34 13.51 -7.57
C ALA A 169 5.30 12.47 -7.10
N GLU A 170 5.73 11.26 -6.75
CA GLU A 170 4.85 10.22 -6.20
C GLU A 170 4.24 10.64 -4.84
N ARG A 171 5.05 11.25 -3.96
CA ARG A 171 4.57 11.79 -2.69
C ARG A 171 3.59 12.95 -2.88
N GLU A 172 3.89 13.87 -3.79
CA GLU A 172 2.96 14.97 -4.11
C GLU A 172 1.65 14.46 -4.70
N GLN A 173 1.69 13.45 -5.57
CA GLN A 173 0.50 12.87 -6.17
C GLN A 173 -0.37 12.17 -5.13
N SER A 174 0.23 11.37 -4.24
CA SER A 174 -0.51 10.70 -3.15
C SER A 174 -1.17 11.72 -2.20
N LEU A 175 -0.48 12.81 -1.87
CA LEU A 175 -1.05 13.91 -1.09
C LEU A 175 -2.20 14.60 -1.81
N ARG A 176 -2.06 14.89 -3.13
CA ARG A 176 -3.13 15.50 -3.93
C ARG A 176 -4.36 14.61 -4.02
N VAL A 177 -4.18 13.29 -4.21
CA VAL A 177 -5.29 12.33 -4.25
C VAL A 177 -6.00 12.29 -2.89
N GLY A 178 -5.25 12.22 -1.79
CA GLY A 178 -5.84 12.25 -0.44
C GLY A 178 -6.61 13.56 -0.17
N GLN A 179 -6.04 14.71 -0.52
CA GLN A 179 -6.71 16.00 -0.38
C GLN A 179 -7.98 16.12 -1.24
N ALA A 180 -7.95 15.61 -2.47
CA ALA A 180 -9.11 15.58 -3.35
C ALA A 180 -10.22 14.71 -2.77
N GLN A 181 -9.89 13.54 -2.21
CA GLN A 181 -10.86 12.68 -1.54
C GLN A 181 -11.50 13.36 -0.31
N VAL A 182 -10.70 14.00 0.54
CA VAL A 182 -11.22 14.75 1.71
C VAL A 182 -12.13 15.89 1.27
N THR A 183 -11.74 16.64 0.24
CA THR A 183 -12.52 17.76 -0.29
C THR A 183 -13.84 17.28 -0.89
N GLU A 184 -13.81 16.20 -1.66
CA GLU A 184 -14.99 15.59 -2.25
C GLU A 184 -15.96 15.07 -1.19
N ARG A 185 -15.45 14.39 -0.16
CA ARG A 185 -16.27 13.95 0.98
C ARG A 185 -16.90 15.12 1.72
N ALA A 186 -16.16 16.20 1.95
CA ALA A 186 -16.69 17.41 2.58
C ALA A 186 -17.77 18.09 1.71
N ARG A 187 -17.66 18.00 0.38
CA ARG A 187 -18.71 18.44 -0.55
C ARG A 187 -19.96 17.58 -0.40
N ILE A 188 -19.83 16.25 -0.46
CA ILE A 188 -20.96 15.31 -0.32
C ILE A 188 -21.66 15.52 1.02
N ALA A 189 -20.93 15.62 2.13
CA ALA A 189 -21.51 15.85 3.45
C ALA A 189 -22.32 17.17 3.51
N ARG A 190 -21.86 18.22 2.84
CA ARG A 190 -22.57 19.50 2.78
C ARG A 190 -23.84 19.40 1.93
N GLU A 191 -23.76 18.80 0.74
CA GLU A 191 -24.93 18.56 -0.11
C GLU A 191 -26.00 17.72 0.61
N MET A 192 -25.58 16.69 1.34
CA MET A 192 -26.49 15.86 2.16
C MET A 192 -27.10 16.65 3.33
N HIS A 193 -26.31 17.49 4.01
CA HIS A 193 -26.80 18.35 5.08
C HIS A 193 -27.84 19.36 4.59
N ASP A 194 -27.64 19.94 3.40
CA ASP A 194 -28.58 20.89 2.80
C ASP A 194 -29.93 20.22 2.45
N VAL A 195 -29.90 18.99 1.91
CA VAL A 195 -31.11 18.19 1.66
C VAL A 195 -31.85 17.87 2.95
N LEU A 196 -31.12 17.44 3.99
CA LEU A 196 -31.69 17.15 5.31
C LEU A 196 -32.35 18.40 5.93
N ALA A 197 -31.65 19.53 5.90
CA ALA A 197 -32.15 20.80 6.45
C ALA A 197 -33.43 21.26 5.73
N HIS A 198 -33.50 21.11 4.41
CA HIS A 198 -34.70 21.42 3.63
C HIS A 198 -35.89 20.53 4.02
N ARG A 199 -35.69 19.21 4.16
CA ARG A 199 -36.75 18.27 4.55
C ARG A 199 -37.24 18.51 5.98
N LEU A 200 -36.34 18.77 6.92
CA LEU A 200 -36.69 19.13 8.29
C LEU A 200 -37.49 20.44 8.34
N SER A 201 -37.14 21.41 7.50
CA SER A 201 -37.90 22.67 7.39
C SER A 201 -39.34 22.43 6.90
N LEU A 202 -39.54 21.53 5.92
CA LEU A 202 -40.88 21.14 5.45
C LEU A 202 -41.70 20.41 6.53
N VAL A 203 -41.07 19.52 7.30
CA VAL A 203 -41.72 18.85 8.44
C VAL A 203 -42.16 19.87 9.49
N ALA A 204 -41.27 20.80 9.88
CA ALA A 204 -41.57 21.84 10.86
C ALA A 204 -42.68 22.78 10.37
N LEU A 205 -42.67 23.17 9.09
CA LEU A 205 -43.70 24.01 8.49
C LEU A 205 -45.07 23.32 8.49
N ASN A 206 -45.15 22.05 8.08
CA ASN A 206 -46.41 21.28 8.08
C ASN A 206 -46.94 21.04 9.50
N ALA A 207 -46.05 20.78 10.46
CA ALA A 207 -46.43 20.65 11.87
C ALA A 207 -47.00 21.97 12.42
N GLY A 208 -46.35 23.11 12.12
CA GLY A 208 -46.85 24.42 12.51
C GLY A 208 -48.18 24.79 11.84
N ALA A 209 -48.39 24.40 10.58
CA ALA A 209 -49.65 24.60 9.88
C ALA A 209 -50.81 23.81 10.53
N LEU A 210 -50.55 22.57 10.94
CA LEU A 210 -51.51 21.74 11.69
C LEU A 210 -51.83 22.31 13.09
N GLU A 211 -50.88 22.97 13.75
CA GLU A 211 -51.08 23.57 15.07
C GLU A 211 -51.89 24.88 15.00
N TYR A 212 -51.71 25.67 13.93
CA TYR A 212 -52.37 26.96 13.75
C TYR A 212 -53.76 26.87 13.10
N CYS A 213 -53.96 26.00 12.11
CA CYS A 213 -55.22 25.88 11.37
C CYS A 213 -56.23 24.96 12.08
N ARG A 214 -57.10 25.53 12.92
CA ARG A 214 -58.15 24.80 13.66
C ARG A 214 -59.42 24.47 12.85
N THR A 215 -59.49 24.89 11.59
CA THR A 215 -60.66 24.74 10.70
C THR A 215 -60.47 23.68 9.61
N LEU A 216 -59.40 22.90 9.66
CA LEU A 216 -59.16 21.82 8.69
C LEU A 216 -60.21 20.71 8.83
N SER A 217 -60.64 20.16 7.69
CA SER A 217 -61.47 18.95 7.67
C SER A 217 -60.68 17.73 8.12
N GLU A 218 -61.37 16.69 8.58
CA GLU A 218 -60.73 15.46 9.06
C GLU A 218 -59.87 14.79 7.97
N SER A 219 -60.26 14.89 6.69
CA SER A 219 -59.46 14.40 5.56
C SER A 219 -58.16 15.19 5.35
N GLU A 220 -58.19 16.51 5.49
CA GLU A 220 -57.01 17.37 5.30
C GLU A 220 -55.98 17.17 6.43
N VAL A 221 -56.45 16.94 7.66
CA VAL A 221 -55.58 16.60 8.80
C VAL A 221 -54.88 15.24 8.57
N VAL A 222 -55.61 14.24 8.09
CA VAL A 222 -55.07 12.91 7.79
C VAL A 222 -54.03 12.97 6.67
N GLU A 223 -54.28 13.75 5.62
CA GLU A 223 -53.34 13.94 4.50
C GLU A 223 -52.07 14.67 4.92
N ALA A 224 -52.18 15.79 5.65
CA ALA A 224 -51.03 16.53 6.15
C ALA A 224 -50.19 15.71 7.16
N ALA A 225 -50.84 14.89 8.00
CA ALA A 225 -50.14 13.95 8.89
C ALA A 225 -49.43 12.83 8.11
N ALA A 226 -50.01 12.34 7.02
CA ALA A 226 -49.36 11.35 6.15
C ALA A 226 -48.12 11.91 5.45
N ILE A 227 -48.20 13.14 4.90
CA ILE A 227 -47.08 13.83 4.27
C ILE A 227 -45.95 14.12 5.27
N THR A 228 -46.30 14.58 6.48
CA THR A 228 -45.32 14.84 7.55
C THR A 228 -44.57 13.58 7.95
N ARG A 229 -45.30 12.47 8.12
CA ARG A 229 -44.73 11.17 8.48
C ARG A 229 -43.85 10.59 7.38
N LEU A 230 -44.24 10.73 6.11
CA LEU A 230 -43.41 10.32 4.96
C LEU A 230 -42.10 11.10 4.92
N ASN A 231 -42.15 12.42 5.10
CA ASN A 231 -40.95 13.26 5.08
C ASN A 231 -40.03 12.98 6.29
N ALA A 232 -40.59 12.72 7.47
CA ALA A 232 -39.82 12.33 8.65
C ALA A 232 -39.11 10.96 8.46
N HIS A 233 -39.78 9.99 7.83
CA HIS A 233 -39.18 8.68 7.57
C HIS A 233 -38.02 8.78 6.58
N ARG A 234 -38.21 9.51 5.47
CA ARG A 234 -37.15 9.75 4.49
C ARG A 234 -35.97 10.54 5.07
N ALA A 235 -36.22 11.50 5.97
CA ALA A 235 -35.14 12.22 6.64
C ALA A 235 -34.33 11.31 7.60
N LEU A 236 -34.97 10.32 8.23
CA LEU A 236 -34.28 9.32 9.06
C LEU A 236 -33.46 8.33 8.22
N GLU A 237 -33.94 7.95 7.03
CA GLU A 237 -33.17 7.16 6.06
C GLU A 237 -31.91 7.92 5.63
N ASP A 238 -32.05 9.18 5.18
CA ASP A 238 -30.90 10.00 4.80
C ASP A 238 -29.89 10.17 5.95
N LEU A 239 -30.36 10.35 7.19
CA LEU A 239 -29.49 10.48 8.37
C LEU A 239 -28.71 9.18 8.64
N ASN A 240 -29.35 8.02 8.49
CA ASN A 240 -28.70 6.72 8.65
C ASN A 240 -27.67 6.48 7.54
N ASP A 241 -27.93 6.92 6.31
CA ASP A 241 -26.95 6.87 5.21
C ASP A 241 -25.74 7.76 5.50
N ILE A 242 -25.96 9.00 5.98
CA ILE A 242 -24.89 9.91 6.41
C ILE A 242 -24.06 9.28 7.55
N LEU A 243 -24.72 8.70 8.57
CA LEU A 243 -24.04 8.01 9.66
C LEU A 243 -23.31 6.75 9.20
N GLY A 244 -23.80 6.06 8.17
CA GLY A 244 -23.13 4.93 7.54
C GLY A 244 -21.84 5.34 6.85
N VAL A 245 -21.87 6.43 6.07
CA VAL A 245 -20.70 7.01 5.42
C VAL A 245 -19.67 7.52 6.44
N LEU A 246 -20.12 8.09 7.57
CA LEU A 246 -19.24 8.57 8.64
C LEU A 246 -18.69 7.45 9.56
N ARG A 247 -19.43 6.36 9.77
CA ARG A 247 -18.98 5.20 10.59
C ARG A 247 -17.97 4.33 9.87
N ALA A 248 -18.02 4.24 8.55
CA ALA A 248 -16.98 3.59 7.75
C ALA A 248 -15.58 4.20 8.00
N ASP A 249 -15.50 5.48 8.41
CA ASP A 249 -14.24 6.18 8.71
C ASP A 249 -13.70 5.92 10.14
N THR A 250 -14.45 5.29 11.06
CA THR A 250 -13.94 4.93 12.40
C THR A 250 -13.34 3.52 12.47
N ALA A 251 -13.56 2.71 11.43
CA ALA A 251 -13.09 1.33 11.34
C ALA A 251 -11.56 1.19 11.20
N ASP A 252 -10.84 2.28 10.91
CA ASP A 252 -9.36 2.25 10.79
C ASP A 252 -8.62 2.43 12.13
N THR A 253 -9.31 2.68 13.25
CA THR A 253 -8.67 2.86 14.58
C THR A 253 -9.23 2.02 15.73
N SER A 254 -10.23 1.17 15.49
CA SER A 254 -10.58 0.08 16.41
C SER A 254 -11.23 -1.06 15.63
N PRO A 255 -10.82 -2.32 15.84
CA PRO A 255 -11.53 -3.44 15.24
C PRO A 255 -12.99 -3.35 15.69
N GLU A 256 -13.90 -3.22 14.73
CA GLU A 256 -15.33 -3.32 14.96
C GLU A 256 -15.56 -4.62 15.75
N PRO A 257 -16.28 -4.60 16.90
CA PRO A 257 -16.59 -5.85 17.58
C PRO A 257 -17.24 -6.78 16.56
N PRO A 258 -16.77 -8.04 16.44
CA PRO A 258 -17.23 -8.94 15.39
C PRO A 258 -18.76 -8.99 15.42
N GLN A 259 -19.39 -8.72 14.27
CA GLN A 259 -20.85 -8.69 14.21
C GLN A 259 -21.40 -10.05 14.68
N PRO A 260 -22.39 -10.08 15.59
CA PRO A 260 -22.86 -11.31 16.18
C PRO A 260 -23.45 -12.24 15.13
N THR A 261 -23.06 -13.51 15.21
CA THR A 261 -23.41 -14.59 14.29
C THR A 261 -24.31 -15.59 15.00
N LEU A 262 -24.68 -16.67 14.31
CA LEU A 262 -25.51 -17.72 14.91
C LEU A 262 -24.79 -18.46 16.06
N VAL A 263 -23.46 -18.41 16.11
CA VAL A 263 -22.66 -18.94 17.23
C VAL A 263 -22.96 -18.21 18.54
N ASP A 264 -23.36 -16.93 18.47
CA ASP A 264 -23.68 -16.09 19.63
C ASP A 264 -25.13 -16.28 20.13
N LEU A 265 -25.92 -17.15 19.49
CA LEU A 265 -27.30 -17.42 19.86
C LEU A 265 -27.49 -17.87 21.33
N PRO A 266 -26.63 -18.70 21.94
CA PRO A 266 -26.76 -19.04 23.35
C PRO A 266 -26.73 -17.81 24.26
N ALA A 267 -25.84 -16.84 23.98
CA ALA A 267 -25.75 -15.60 24.75
C ALA A 267 -27.02 -14.74 24.59
N LEU A 268 -27.56 -14.64 23.36
CA LEU A 268 -28.82 -13.95 23.11
C LEU A 268 -30.00 -14.56 23.88
N VAL A 269 -30.04 -15.90 24.01
CA VAL A 269 -31.06 -16.60 24.80
C VAL A 269 -30.91 -16.33 26.30
N GLU A 270 -29.67 -16.32 26.81
CA GLU A 270 -29.39 -15.95 28.20
C GLU A 270 -29.81 -14.51 28.51
N GLU A 271 -29.52 -13.56 27.62
CA GLU A 271 -29.98 -12.18 27.74
C GLU A 271 -31.52 -12.08 27.76
N ALA A 272 -32.20 -12.82 26.89
CA ALA A 272 -33.66 -12.85 26.83
C ALA A 272 -34.27 -13.43 28.12
N LEU A 273 -33.66 -14.47 28.69
CA LEU A 273 -34.04 -15.06 29.98
C LEU A 273 -33.82 -14.06 31.13
N GLY A 274 -32.67 -13.38 31.16
CA GLY A 274 -32.37 -12.33 32.14
C GLY A 274 -33.32 -11.14 32.06
N ALA A 275 -33.84 -10.84 30.87
CA ALA A 275 -34.85 -9.82 30.63
C ALA A 275 -36.30 -10.29 30.90
N GLY A 276 -36.50 -11.50 31.44
CA GLY A 276 -37.80 -12.03 31.84
C GLY A 276 -38.59 -12.78 30.75
N THR A 277 -38.01 -13.00 29.57
CA THR A 277 -38.63 -13.81 28.50
C THR A 277 -38.37 -15.29 28.77
N LYS A 278 -39.40 -16.14 28.79
CA LYS A 278 -39.21 -17.60 28.89
C LYS A 278 -38.87 -18.14 27.51
N VAL A 279 -37.69 -18.74 27.32
CA VAL A 279 -37.23 -19.24 26.01
C VAL A 279 -36.87 -20.73 26.10
N ARG A 280 -37.29 -21.51 25.10
CA ARG A 280 -36.82 -22.88 24.86
C ARG A 280 -36.13 -22.95 23.50
N LEU A 281 -34.85 -23.32 23.50
CA LEU A 281 -34.06 -23.47 22.27
C LEU A 281 -33.90 -24.96 21.92
N HIS A 282 -34.30 -25.32 20.70
CA HIS A 282 -34.15 -26.63 20.11
C HIS A 282 -33.25 -26.54 18.87
N SER A 283 -31.95 -26.77 19.02
CA SER A 283 -31.03 -26.86 17.88
C SER A 283 -30.91 -28.30 17.40
N ARG A 284 -31.28 -28.53 16.13
CA ARG A 284 -31.05 -29.77 15.38
C ARG A 284 -29.98 -29.58 14.29
N VAL A 285 -29.22 -28.50 14.40
CA VAL A 285 -28.05 -28.21 13.58
C VAL A 285 -26.84 -28.82 14.28
N GLY A 286 -25.89 -29.37 13.51
CA GLY A 286 -24.68 -30.00 14.05
C GLY A 286 -23.79 -29.01 14.80
N ASP A 287 -23.04 -28.19 14.07
CA ASP A 287 -22.31 -27.04 14.61
C ASP A 287 -22.88 -25.74 14.02
N LEU A 288 -23.16 -24.75 14.87
CA LEU A 288 -23.62 -23.43 14.44
C LEU A 288 -22.51 -22.67 13.70
N ALA A 289 -21.24 -22.99 13.99
CA ALA A 289 -20.07 -22.44 13.31
C ALA A 289 -19.96 -22.85 11.83
N ASP A 290 -20.62 -23.95 11.44
CA ASP A 290 -20.68 -24.39 10.03
C ASP A 290 -21.61 -23.50 9.18
N THR A 291 -22.34 -22.57 9.80
CA THR A 291 -23.22 -21.64 9.10
C THR A 291 -22.40 -20.50 8.50
N PRO A 292 -22.52 -20.20 7.19
CA PRO A 292 -21.83 -19.07 6.60
C PRO A 292 -22.19 -17.77 7.32
N ASP A 293 -21.17 -16.98 7.63
CA ASP A 293 -21.21 -15.65 8.23
C ASP A 293 -22.44 -14.79 7.88
N THR A 294 -22.72 -14.61 6.58
CA THR A 294 -23.85 -13.79 6.12
C THR A 294 -25.20 -14.38 6.51
N ILE A 295 -25.33 -15.72 6.42
CA ILE A 295 -26.55 -16.45 6.81
C ILE A 295 -26.69 -16.46 8.33
N GLY A 296 -25.60 -16.68 9.05
CA GLY A 296 -25.56 -16.69 10.51
C GLY A 296 -25.95 -15.35 11.12
N ARG A 297 -25.42 -14.24 10.58
CA ARG A 297 -25.79 -12.87 11.00
C ARG A 297 -27.28 -12.58 10.75
N SER A 298 -27.79 -12.95 9.56
CA SER A 298 -29.20 -12.75 9.24
C SER A 298 -30.12 -13.56 10.15
N ALA A 299 -29.81 -14.83 10.39
CA ALA A 299 -30.56 -15.69 11.30
C ALA A 299 -30.52 -15.17 12.74
N TYR A 300 -29.36 -14.74 13.24
CA TYR A 300 -29.21 -14.13 14.57
C TYR A 300 -30.12 -12.91 14.72
N ARG A 301 -30.08 -11.98 13.76
CA ARG A 301 -30.94 -10.78 13.80
C ARG A 301 -32.43 -11.12 13.72
N MET A 302 -32.81 -12.11 12.92
CA MET A 302 -34.21 -12.57 12.85
C MET A 302 -34.71 -13.12 14.19
N ILE A 303 -33.87 -13.87 14.90
CA ILE A 303 -34.21 -14.38 16.24
C ILE A 303 -34.31 -13.23 17.24
N GLN A 304 -33.35 -12.30 17.22
CA GLN A 304 -33.33 -11.14 18.12
C GLN A 304 -34.57 -10.26 17.97
N GLU A 305 -34.96 -9.95 16.74
CA GLU A 305 -36.15 -9.14 16.45
C GLU A 305 -37.42 -9.90 16.86
N THR A 306 -37.50 -11.21 16.58
CA THR A 306 -38.65 -12.02 16.96
C THR A 306 -38.79 -12.14 18.49
N LEU A 307 -37.69 -12.29 19.24
CA LEU A 307 -37.68 -12.27 20.70
C LEU A 307 -38.12 -10.91 21.26
N THR A 308 -37.68 -9.82 20.63
CA THR A 308 -38.10 -8.46 21.00
C THR A 308 -39.59 -8.27 20.79
N ASN A 309 -40.13 -8.75 19.66
CA ASN A 309 -41.55 -8.73 19.36
C ASN A 309 -42.36 -9.61 20.32
N ALA A 310 -41.89 -10.81 20.64
CA ALA A 310 -42.54 -11.70 21.61
C ALA A 310 -42.60 -11.08 23.01
N ARG A 311 -41.53 -10.43 23.48
CA ARG A 311 -41.53 -9.71 24.76
C ARG A 311 -42.55 -8.57 24.78
N LYS A 312 -42.70 -7.85 23.67
CA LYS A 312 -43.63 -6.72 23.55
C LYS A 312 -45.09 -7.17 23.44
N HIS A 313 -45.35 -8.27 22.74
CA HIS A 313 -46.70 -8.66 22.32
C HIS A 313 -47.25 -9.91 23.03
N ALA A 314 -46.41 -10.69 23.69
CA ALA A 314 -46.79 -11.90 24.42
C ALA A 314 -46.01 -12.07 25.73
N PRO A 315 -46.10 -11.11 26.67
CA PRO A 315 -45.38 -11.18 27.95
C PRO A 315 -45.76 -12.43 28.76
N ASP A 316 -44.77 -12.95 29.49
CA ASP A 316 -44.81 -14.14 30.35
C ASP A 316 -45.18 -15.47 29.65
N THR A 317 -45.20 -15.48 28.31
CA THR A 317 -45.35 -16.71 27.51
C THR A 317 -43.99 -17.34 27.19
N THR A 318 -43.99 -18.65 26.92
CA THR A 318 -42.79 -19.36 26.49
C THR A 318 -42.62 -19.21 24.98
N VAL A 319 -41.46 -18.73 24.56
CA VAL A 319 -41.02 -18.65 23.17
C VAL A 319 -40.21 -19.91 22.83
N ASP A 320 -40.68 -20.66 21.84
CA ASP A 320 -40.02 -21.86 21.31
C ASP A 320 -39.23 -21.50 20.06
N ILE A 321 -37.91 -21.67 20.10
CA ILE A 321 -37.01 -21.47 18.96
C ILE A 321 -36.52 -22.83 18.50
N THR A 322 -36.75 -23.17 17.23
CA THR A 322 -36.23 -24.38 16.60
C THR A 322 -35.33 -24.01 15.44
N LEU A 323 -34.11 -24.54 15.45
CA LEU A 323 -33.17 -24.47 14.34
C LEU A 323 -32.96 -25.87 13.76
N SER A 324 -33.01 -26.00 12.44
CA SER A 324 -32.69 -27.25 11.75
C SER A 324 -32.08 -26.96 10.38
N GLY A 325 -31.19 -27.81 9.91
CA GLY A 325 -30.49 -27.58 8.64
C GLY A 325 -29.16 -28.31 8.58
N ARG A 326 -28.57 -28.34 7.38
CA ARG A 326 -27.25 -28.90 7.13
C ARG A 326 -26.58 -28.17 5.95
N PRO A 327 -25.24 -28.19 5.86
CA PRO A 327 -24.52 -27.75 4.68
C PRO A 327 -25.04 -28.41 3.39
N GLY A 328 -25.10 -27.64 2.31
CA GLY A 328 -25.64 -28.07 1.01
C GLY A 328 -27.16 -28.14 0.95
N GLY A 329 -27.85 -27.50 1.88
CA GLY A 329 -29.31 -27.47 1.99
C GLY A 329 -29.84 -26.09 2.37
N GLN A 330 -30.65 -26.02 3.42
CA GLN A 330 -31.19 -24.77 3.96
C GLN A 330 -31.10 -24.78 5.47
N LEU A 331 -30.86 -23.61 6.06
CA LEU A 331 -31.10 -23.34 7.47
C LEU A 331 -32.57 -22.95 7.64
N ILE A 332 -33.29 -23.73 8.43
CA ILE A 332 -34.70 -23.52 8.77
C ILE A 332 -34.76 -23.02 10.21
N LEU A 333 -35.27 -21.81 10.37
CA LEU A 333 -35.56 -21.17 11.66
C LEU A 333 -37.07 -21.15 11.86
N GLU A 334 -37.54 -21.64 13.00
CA GLU A 334 -38.93 -21.52 13.45
C GLU A 334 -38.96 -20.91 14.86
N VAL A 335 -39.68 -19.81 15.03
CA VAL A 335 -39.91 -19.18 16.33
C VAL A 335 -41.40 -19.11 16.61
N ARG A 336 -41.84 -19.62 17.75
CA ARG A 336 -43.26 -19.75 18.12
C ARG A 336 -43.52 -19.20 19.50
N ASN A 337 -44.62 -18.48 19.66
CA ASN A 337 -45.10 -18.07 20.98
C ASN A 337 -46.64 -18.08 21.02
N PRO A 338 -47.27 -18.47 22.12
CA PRO A 338 -48.72 -18.45 22.24
C PRO A 338 -49.22 -17.00 22.31
N ILE A 339 -50.43 -16.78 21.80
CA ILE A 339 -51.16 -15.51 21.89
C ILE A 339 -52.18 -15.64 23.01
N ARG A 340 -52.20 -14.69 23.96
CA ARG A 340 -53.22 -14.70 25.01
C ARG A 340 -54.54 -14.15 24.48
N LEU A 341 -55.62 -14.91 24.68
CA LEU A 341 -56.99 -14.41 24.54
C LEU A 341 -57.33 -13.52 25.75
N GLY A 342 -57.73 -12.27 25.51
CA GLY A 342 -58.31 -11.38 26.53
C GLY A 342 -57.40 -10.33 27.18
N VAL A 343 -56.14 -10.18 26.75
CA VAL A 343 -55.29 -9.03 27.17
C VAL A 343 -55.33 -7.96 26.07
N PRO A 344 -55.83 -6.74 26.33
CA PRO A 344 -55.77 -5.67 25.34
C PRO A 344 -54.29 -5.37 25.03
N PRO A 345 -53.92 -5.12 23.77
CA PRO A 345 -52.54 -4.81 23.42
C PRO A 345 -52.12 -3.57 24.22
N SER A 346 -51.20 -3.75 25.18
CA SER A 346 -50.60 -2.66 25.94
C SER A 346 -49.58 -1.97 25.03
N GLY A 347 -50.09 -1.05 24.18
CA GLY A 347 -49.28 -0.23 23.28
C GLY A 347 -49.98 0.09 21.96
N THR A 348 -49.65 1.25 21.40
CA THR A 348 -50.04 1.75 20.08
C THR A 348 -50.01 0.64 19.01
N PRO A 349 -50.99 0.56 18.09
CA PRO A 349 -51.00 -0.46 17.03
C PRO A 349 -49.64 -0.53 16.33
N GLY A 350 -48.97 -1.68 16.43
CA GLY A 350 -47.67 -1.88 15.80
C GLY A 350 -47.79 -1.81 14.29
N SER A 351 -46.91 -1.02 13.65
CA SER A 351 -46.96 -0.63 12.23
C SER A 351 -46.75 -1.76 11.21
N GLY A 352 -46.61 -3.03 11.62
CA GLY A 352 -46.29 -4.15 10.73
C GLY A 352 -44.89 -4.09 10.08
N LEU A 353 -44.16 -2.97 10.23
CA LEU A 353 -42.88 -2.70 9.58
C LEU A 353 -41.75 -3.63 10.03
N GLY A 354 -41.78 -4.12 11.28
CA GLY A 354 -40.77 -5.05 11.78
C GLY A 354 -40.79 -6.39 11.04
N LEU A 355 -41.99 -6.89 10.70
CA LEU A 355 -42.15 -8.14 9.96
C LEU A 355 -41.81 -7.96 8.48
N LEU A 356 -42.16 -6.82 7.88
CA LEU A 356 -41.76 -6.49 6.51
C LEU A 356 -40.23 -6.45 6.36
N GLY A 357 -39.53 -5.77 7.28
CA GLY A 357 -38.07 -5.71 7.26
C GLY A 357 -37.40 -7.06 7.51
N LEU A 358 -38.04 -8.00 8.21
CA LEU A 358 -37.56 -9.37 8.35
C LEU A 358 -37.71 -10.15 7.03
N THR A 359 -38.83 -9.99 6.32
CA THR A 359 -39.06 -10.59 5.00
C THR A 359 -38.05 -10.10 3.97
N GLU A 360 -37.88 -8.78 3.84
CA GLU A 360 -36.92 -8.17 2.90
C GLU A 360 -35.49 -8.66 3.17
N ARG A 361 -35.09 -8.78 4.45
CA ARG A 361 -33.77 -9.31 4.82
C ARG A 361 -33.58 -10.78 4.46
N ALA A 362 -34.62 -11.60 4.54
CA ALA A 362 -34.55 -12.99 4.11
C ALA A 362 -34.38 -13.08 2.59
N GLU A 363 -35.12 -12.28 1.84
CA GLU A 363 -35.07 -12.24 0.37
C GLU A 363 -33.71 -11.76 -0.16
N LEU A 364 -33.10 -10.77 0.49
CA LEU A 364 -31.77 -10.24 0.13
C LEU A 364 -30.66 -11.29 0.14
N ILE A 365 -30.81 -12.35 0.95
CA ILE A 365 -29.85 -13.47 1.01
C ILE A 365 -30.34 -14.71 0.26
N GLY A 366 -31.34 -14.56 -0.61
CA GLY A 366 -31.93 -15.66 -1.39
C GLY A 366 -32.77 -16.64 -0.57
N GLY A 367 -33.15 -16.25 0.64
CA GLY A 367 -34.06 -16.99 1.51
C GLY A 367 -35.50 -16.51 1.38
N ARG A 368 -36.37 -17.08 2.22
CA ARG A 368 -37.76 -16.64 2.36
C ARG A 368 -38.18 -16.66 3.81
N LEU A 369 -39.15 -15.82 4.17
CA LEU A 369 -39.72 -15.76 5.50
C LEU A 369 -41.25 -15.73 5.42
N GLU A 370 -41.87 -16.53 6.27
CA GLU A 370 -43.31 -16.58 6.46
C GLU A 370 -43.63 -16.28 7.92
N HIS A 371 -44.73 -15.59 8.18
CA HIS A 371 -45.25 -15.41 9.52
C HIS A 371 -46.75 -15.71 9.53
N VAL A 372 -47.19 -16.49 10.51
CA VAL A 372 -48.58 -16.92 10.66
C VAL A 372 -49.05 -16.49 12.04
N LYS A 373 -50.18 -15.79 12.07
CA LYS A 373 -50.88 -15.46 13.32
C LYS A 373 -52.18 -16.25 13.37
N SER A 374 -52.26 -17.26 14.24
CA SER A 374 -53.50 -17.98 14.54
C SER A 374 -54.20 -17.34 15.74
N GLU A 375 -55.36 -17.86 16.14
CA GLU A 375 -56.05 -17.41 17.37
C GLU A 375 -55.27 -17.79 18.65
N GLN A 376 -54.39 -18.78 18.56
CA GLN A 376 -53.70 -19.38 19.72
C GLN A 376 -52.18 -19.17 19.70
N GLU A 377 -51.57 -18.94 18.54
CA GLU A 377 -50.12 -18.81 18.41
C GLU A 377 -49.68 -17.86 17.31
N PHE A 378 -48.50 -17.27 17.51
CA PHE A 378 -47.75 -16.55 16.50
C PHE A 378 -46.51 -17.36 16.12
N VAL A 379 -46.29 -17.54 14.82
CA VAL A 379 -45.21 -18.37 14.27
C VAL A 379 -44.46 -17.58 13.21
N VAL A 380 -43.13 -17.52 13.32
CA VAL A 380 -42.24 -17.01 12.28
C VAL A 380 -41.37 -18.16 11.79
N ARG A 381 -41.35 -18.37 10.47
CA ARG A 381 -40.54 -19.39 9.79
C ARG A 381 -39.66 -18.75 8.74
N ALA A 382 -38.38 -19.05 8.75
CA ALA A 382 -37.44 -18.62 7.72
C ALA A 382 -36.70 -19.82 7.13
N TRP A 383 -36.49 -19.79 5.82
CA TRP A 383 -35.68 -20.76 5.07
C TRP A 383 -34.56 -19.99 4.39
N LEU A 384 -33.34 -20.18 4.87
CA LEU A 384 -32.15 -19.48 4.38
C LEU A 384 -31.25 -20.48 3.64
N PRO A 385 -30.69 -20.13 2.48
CA PRO A 385 -29.82 -21.04 1.73
C PRO A 385 -28.54 -21.34 2.50
N TRP A 386 -28.21 -22.63 2.63
CA TRP A 386 -26.99 -23.09 3.29
C TRP A 386 -26.10 -23.79 2.25
N PRO A 387 -25.11 -23.10 1.66
CA PRO A 387 -24.18 -23.70 0.69
C PRO A 387 -23.40 -24.88 1.28
N ALA A 388 -22.92 -25.77 0.40
CA ALA A 388 -22.22 -27.01 0.75
C ALA A 388 -20.80 -26.78 1.26
#